data_AF-A0A0J8QMU0-F1
#
_entry.id   AF-A0A0J8QMU0-F1
#
_cell.length_a   1.000
_cell.length_b   1.000
_cell.length_c   1.000
_cell.angle_alpha   90.00
_cell.angle_beta   90.00
_cell.angle_gamma   90.00
#
_symmetry.space_group_name_H-M   'P 1'
#
loop_
_entity.id
_entity.type
_entity.pdbx_description
1 polymer ?
#
loop_
_entity_poly.entity_id
_entity_poly.type
_entity_poly.pdbx_seq_one_letter_code
_entity_poly.pdbx_strand_id
1 'polypeptide(L)'
;MPRLIRRRPFLERLKAYLNPLDFLLWLSEEFDSNDWAQWEKEWAIPLGVGINCLFLLARANSRSRSQAYDDVFGENGGISWLNWLASFIVHLLALLSVLNAVYTFNRKRTYRLFEAPIDNAPATPSAQRVKVASSPRSSSPLRLISNVLSSGSAESRSHPRPERDVWQIGVWDPHPLAIRLFCLFSPGHVLVYWLFLPTAPSDPRPSMTIVTTIFLATLFTVQLSTLSSSFTQQSKDSMLIHKEVLNEYDINSTPPTRTSLIKTRSTTKWRRTHRL
;
A
#
# COMPACT_ATOMS: atom_id res chain seq x y z
N MET A 1 56.80 20.15 -1.44
CA MET A 1 56.01 20.44 -0.22
C MET A 1 54.65 19.78 -0.36
N PRO A 2 54.19 18.94 0.58
CA PRO A 2 52.88 18.29 0.49
C PRO A 2 51.75 19.31 0.72
N ARG A 3 50.70 19.26 -0.13
CA ARG A 3 49.55 20.16 -0.06
C ARG A 3 48.73 19.88 1.20
N LEU A 4 48.61 20.85 2.11
CA LEU A 4 47.67 20.78 3.23
C LEU A 4 46.24 20.92 2.72
N ILE A 5 45.48 19.84 2.75
CA ILE A 5 44.04 19.83 2.45
C ILE A 5 43.29 20.16 3.74
N ARG A 6 42.60 21.31 3.79
CA ARG A 6 41.79 21.73 4.94
C ARG A 6 40.63 20.75 5.12
N ARG A 7 40.56 20.08 6.28
CA ARG A 7 39.42 19.23 6.64
C ARG A 7 38.18 20.10 6.81
N ARG A 8 37.06 19.69 6.21
CA ARG A 8 35.77 20.38 6.39
C ARG A 8 35.37 20.35 7.88
N PRO A 9 34.90 21.47 8.46
CA PRO A 9 34.44 21.51 9.84
C PRO A 9 33.25 20.56 10.07
N PHE A 10 33.11 20.05 11.29
CA PHE A 10 32.07 19.08 11.65
C PHE A 10 30.65 19.58 11.37
N LEU A 11 30.40 20.89 11.48
CA LEU A 11 29.10 21.48 11.17
C LEU A 11 28.76 21.41 9.67
N GLU A 12 29.74 21.56 8.78
CA GLU A 12 29.53 21.39 7.34
C GLU A 12 29.27 19.91 6.98
N ARG A 13 29.86 18.97 7.73
CA ARG A 13 29.57 17.53 7.59
C ARG A 13 28.16 17.19 8.07
N LEU A 14 27.76 17.73 9.22
CA LEU A 14 26.41 17.52 9.75
C LEU A 14 25.36 18.14 8.83
N LYS A 15 25.61 19.36 8.32
CA LYS A 15 24.72 20.04 7.37
C LYS A 15 24.64 19.34 6.01
N ALA A 16 25.74 18.75 5.54
CA ALA A 16 25.73 17.92 4.34
C ALA A 16 24.94 16.62 4.56
N TYR A 17 25.01 16.02 5.75
CA TYR A 17 24.24 14.82 6.09
C TYR A 17 22.75 15.12 6.37
N LEU A 18 22.43 16.28 6.95
CA LEU A 18 21.07 16.76 7.20
C LEU A 18 20.46 17.56 6.03
N ASN A 19 21.04 17.50 4.82
CA ASN A 19 20.41 18.15 3.69
C ASN A 19 19.08 17.43 3.39
N PRO A 20 17.92 18.08 3.59
CA PRO A 20 16.63 17.41 3.52
C PRO A 20 16.38 16.85 2.12
N LEU A 21 16.94 17.45 1.08
CA LEU A 21 16.78 17.01 -0.29
C LEU A 21 17.60 15.74 -0.56
N ASP A 22 18.86 15.67 -0.09
CA ASP A 22 19.69 14.47 -0.21
C ASP A 22 19.13 13.33 0.65
N PHE A 23 18.60 13.64 1.84
CA PHE A 23 17.90 12.66 2.68
C PHE A 23 16.63 12.15 2.00
N LEU A 24 15.81 13.02 1.40
CA LEU A 24 14.60 12.60 0.67
C LEU A 24 14.93 11.80 -0.58
N LEU A 25 16.01 12.13 -1.28
CA LEU A 25 16.50 11.35 -2.42
C LEU A 25 16.95 9.97 -1.98
N TRP A 26 17.80 9.89 -0.94
CA TRP A 26 18.23 8.62 -0.36
C TRP A 26 17.03 7.79 0.12
N LEU A 27 16.09 8.42 0.84
CA LEU A 27 14.88 7.77 1.31
C LEU A 27 14.04 7.25 0.13
N SER A 28 13.96 8.01 -0.97
CA SER A 28 13.22 7.59 -2.16
C SER A 28 13.89 6.44 -2.89
N GLU A 29 15.22 6.43 -2.98
CA GLU A 29 16.01 5.37 -3.60
C GLU A 29 15.92 4.10 -2.76
N GLU A 30 16.02 4.23 -1.44
CA GLU A 30 15.80 3.13 -0.50
C GLU A 30 14.38 2.58 -0.62
N PHE A 31 13.35 3.44 -0.71
CA PHE A 31 11.96 2.99 -0.89
C PHE A 31 11.68 2.31 -2.24
N ASP A 32 12.48 2.58 -3.27
CA ASP A 32 12.37 1.97 -4.60
C ASP A 32 13.26 0.73 -4.76
N SER A 33 14.16 0.47 -3.79
CA SER A 33 15.00 -0.72 -3.77
C SER A 33 14.14 -1.99 -3.62
N ASN A 34 14.57 -3.10 -4.21
CA ASN A 34 13.77 -4.33 -4.25
C ASN A 34 13.84 -5.14 -2.94
N ASP A 35 14.59 -4.65 -1.94
CA ASP A 35 14.88 -5.37 -0.68
C ASP A 35 13.66 -5.45 0.24
N TRP A 36 12.68 -4.56 0.06
CA TRP A 36 11.44 -4.53 0.85
C TRP A 36 10.59 -5.79 0.69
N ALA A 37 10.64 -6.47 -0.46
CA ALA A 37 9.88 -7.70 -0.68
C ALA A 37 10.42 -8.86 0.17
N GLN A 38 11.74 -8.90 0.39
CA GLN A 38 12.33 -9.89 1.29
C GLN A 38 12.03 -9.54 2.75
N TRP A 39 12.18 -8.26 3.12
CA TRP A 39 11.89 -7.79 4.46
C TRP A 39 10.43 -8.04 4.87
N GLU A 40 9.47 -7.86 3.94
CA GLU A 40 8.07 -8.23 4.14
C GLU A 40 7.89 -9.68 4.56
N LYS A 41 8.50 -10.60 3.82
CA LYS A 41 8.28 -12.03 4.06
C LYS A 41 8.75 -12.44 5.45
N GLU A 42 9.82 -11.81 5.95
CA GLU A 42 10.42 -12.10 7.25
C GLU A 42 9.72 -11.36 8.40
N TRP A 43 9.40 -10.07 8.23
CA TRP A 43 8.96 -9.19 9.31
C TRP A 43 7.46 -8.89 9.33
N ALA A 44 6.70 -9.15 8.26
CA ALA A 44 5.29 -8.76 8.23
C ALA A 44 4.45 -9.42 9.34
N ILE A 45 4.63 -10.72 9.56
CA ILE A 45 3.89 -11.48 10.58
C ILE A 45 4.23 -11.02 12.00
N PRO A 46 5.50 -11.00 12.45
CA PRO A 46 5.82 -10.59 13.81
C PRO A 46 5.45 -9.13 14.06
N LEU A 47 5.60 -8.27 13.05
CA LEU A 47 5.22 -6.86 13.16
C LEU A 47 3.69 -6.71 13.29
N GLY A 48 2.91 -7.39 12.46
CA GLY A 48 1.45 -7.33 12.56
C GLY A 48 0.91 -7.92 13.87
N VAL A 49 1.45 -9.05 14.34
CA VAL A 49 1.12 -9.61 15.66
C VAL A 49 1.54 -8.65 16.77
N GLY A 50 2.74 -8.08 16.69
CA GLY A 50 3.27 -7.12 17.65
C GLY A 50 2.40 -5.87 17.77
N ILE A 51 1.95 -5.29 16.65
CA ILE A 51 1.04 -4.14 16.65
C ILE A 51 -0.32 -4.49 17.26
N ASN A 52 -0.91 -5.64 16.92
CA ASN A 52 -2.18 -6.07 17.51
C ASN A 52 -2.06 -6.32 19.02
N CYS A 53 -0.99 -6.98 19.47
CA CYS A 53 -0.70 -7.17 20.89
C CYS A 53 -0.48 -5.84 21.62
N LEU A 54 0.30 -4.93 21.02
CA LEU A 54 0.52 -3.59 21.56
C LEU A 54 -0.79 -2.80 21.68
N PHE A 55 -1.66 -2.90 20.68
CA PHE A 55 -2.98 -2.27 20.70
C PHE A 55 -3.85 -2.82 21.84
N LEU A 56 -3.88 -4.15 22.01
CA LEU A 56 -4.63 -4.79 23.10
C LEU A 56 -4.07 -4.41 24.48
N LEU A 57 -2.75 -4.40 24.65
CA LEU A 57 -2.09 -3.99 25.89
C LEU A 57 -2.36 -2.50 26.20
N ALA A 58 -2.26 -1.63 25.20
CA ALA A 58 -2.58 -0.22 25.35
C ALA A 58 -4.06 -0.03 25.69
N ARG A 59 -4.98 -0.79 25.08
CA ARG A 59 -6.41 -0.72 25.40
C ARG A 59 -6.69 -1.19 26.82
N ALA A 60 -6.07 -2.29 27.25
CA ALA A 60 -6.19 -2.82 28.62
C ALA A 60 -5.70 -1.82 29.67
N ASN A 61 -4.59 -1.12 29.40
CA ASN A 61 -4.02 -0.10 30.29
C ASN A 61 -4.76 1.24 30.21
N SER A 62 -5.37 1.59 29.07
CA SER A 62 -6.20 2.81 28.92
C SER A 62 -7.53 2.76 29.67
N ARG A 63 -7.81 1.65 30.39
CA ARG A 63 -8.98 1.50 31.24
C ARG A 63 -8.91 2.53 32.35
N SER A 64 -9.51 3.68 32.11
CA SER A 64 -9.86 4.62 33.16
C SER A 64 -10.70 3.85 34.17
N ARG A 65 -10.20 3.72 35.40
CA ARG A 65 -10.96 3.27 36.56
C ARG A 65 -12.07 4.29 36.80
N SER A 66 -13.08 4.26 35.94
CA SER A 66 -14.24 5.13 36.01
C SER A 66 -15.28 4.40 36.83
N GLN A 67 -15.45 4.91 38.06
CA GLN A 67 -16.58 4.65 38.95
C GLN A 67 -16.91 3.17 39.20
N ALA A 68 -16.03 2.48 39.94
CA ALA A 68 -16.57 1.57 40.94
C ALA A 68 -17.02 2.46 42.10
N TYR A 69 -18.34 2.54 42.26
CA TYR A 69 -19.09 3.11 43.36
C TYR A 69 -18.32 3.01 44.70
N ASP A 70 -18.12 4.15 45.38
CA ASP A 70 -17.62 4.25 46.77
C ASP A 70 -16.10 4.19 46.99
N ASP A 71 -15.41 5.33 46.81
CA ASP A 71 -14.08 5.55 47.39
C ASP A 71 -14.02 6.97 48.00
N VAL A 72 -14.59 7.13 49.20
CA VAL A 72 -14.57 8.38 50.00
C VAL A 72 -13.14 8.74 50.48
N PHE A 73 -12.17 7.82 50.31
CA PHE A 73 -10.76 8.04 50.66
C PHE A 73 -9.79 7.64 49.53
N GLY A 74 -10.19 7.83 48.27
CA GLY A 74 -9.37 7.47 47.11
C GLY A 74 -8.08 8.28 46.99
N GLU A 75 -6.97 7.66 47.36
CA GLU A 75 -5.57 8.08 47.15
C GLU A 75 -5.32 8.66 45.74
N ASN A 76 -4.79 9.89 45.73
CA ASN A 76 -4.31 10.58 44.53
C ASN A 76 -2.98 9.98 44.02
N GLY A 77 -2.89 9.73 42.70
CA GLY A 77 -1.83 10.40 41.93
C GLY A 77 -0.71 9.60 41.25
N GLY A 78 -0.82 8.29 41.01
CA GLY A 78 0.28 7.52 40.37
C GLY A 78 0.17 7.18 38.87
N ILE A 79 -1.05 7.04 38.32
CA ILE A 79 -1.27 6.27 37.07
C ILE A 79 -1.80 7.12 35.88
N SER A 80 -2.00 8.43 36.10
CA SER A 80 -2.66 9.30 35.11
C SER A 80 -1.86 9.47 33.81
N TRP A 81 -0.52 9.58 33.88
CA TRP A 81 0.33 9.71 32.69
C TRP A 81 0.40 8.43 31.86
N LEU A 82 0.41 7.26 32.49
CA LEU A 82 0.38 5.97 31.77
C LEU A 82 -0.95 5.73 31.06
N ASN A 83 -2.07 6.12 31.69
CA ASN A 83 -3.38 6.06 31.04
C ASN A 83 -3.47 7.02 29.85
N TRP A 84 -2.94 8.23 29.99
CA TRP A 84 -2.84 9.19 28.90
C TRP A 84 -1.97 8.67 27.76
N LEU A 85 -0.78 8.13 28.07
CA LEU A 85 0.13 7.52 27.09
C LEU A 85 -0.52 6.32 26.39
N ALA A 86 -1.21 5.46 27.12
CA ALA A 86 -1.92 4.32 26.56
C ALA A 86 -3.04 4.76 25.61
N SER A 87 -3.83 5.77 26.00
CA SER A 87 -4.84 6.37 25.13
C SER A 87 -4.21 6.99 23.89
N PHE A 88 -3.11 7.73 24.05
CA PHE A 88 -2.36 8.31 22.93
C PHE A 88 -1.86 7.23 21.95
N ILE A 89 -1.28 6.14 22.45
CA ILE A 89 -0.83 5.00 21.63
C ILE A 89 -1.99 4.37 20.86
N VAL A 90 -3.15 4.15 21.50
CA VAL A 90 -4.35 3.61 20.83
C VAL A 90 -4.78 4.50 19.66
N HIS A 91 -4.87 5.82 19.87
CA HIS A 91 -5.25 6.76 18.82
C HIS A 91 -4.19 6.89 17.73
N LEU A 92 -2.90 6.84 18.09
CA LEU A 92 -1.78 6.86 17.15
C LEU A 92 -1.79 5.62 16.25
N LEU A 93 -1.98 4.43 16.82
CA LEU A 93 -2.08 3.18 16.04
C LEU A 93 -3.34 3.19 15.16
N ALA A 94 -4.48 3.66 15.67
CA ALA A 94 -5.69 3.82 14.88
C ALA A 94 -5.44 4.74 13.67
N LEU A 95 -4.82 5.91 13.90
CA LEU A 95 -4.45 6.84 12.85
C LEU A 95 -3.46 6.23 11.85
N LEU A 96 -2.46 5.48 12.32
CA LEU A 96 -1.50 4.79 11.47
C LEU A 96 -2.17 3.73 10.59
N SER A 97 -3.16 3.00 11.11
CA SER A 97 -3.94 2.04 10.30
C SER A 97 -4.70 2.72 9.17
N VAL A 98 -5.30 3.89 9.45
CA VAL A 98 -6.06 4.67 8.47
C VAL A 98 -5.11 5.28 7.45
N LEU A 99 -3.98 5.86 7.88
CA LEU A 99 -2.95 6.38 6.98
C LEU A 99 -2.38 5.28 6.08
N ASN A 100 -2.13 4.08 6.61
CA ASN A 100 -1.66 2.95 5.81
C ASN A 100 -2.70 2.52 4.77
N ALA A 101 -3.99 2.48 5.14
CA ALA A 101 -5.06 2.19 4.20
C ALA A 101 -5.16 3.26 3.10
N VAL A 102 -5.18 4.53 3.48
CA VAL A 102 -5.22 5.67 2.54
C VAL A 102 -4.01 5.66 1.61
N TYR A 103 -2.82 5.40 2.14
CA TYR A 103 -1.59 5.29 1.36
C TYR A 103 -1.66 4.13 0.36
N THR A 104 -2.09 2.95 0.81
CA THR A 104 -2.21 1.75 -0.03
C THR A 104 -3.17 1.99 -1.20
N PHE A 105 -4.32 2.65 -0.99
CA PHE A 105 -5.28 2.92 -2.07
C PHE A 105 -4.90 4.09 -2.99
N ASN A 106 -4.15 5.07 -2.48
CA ASN A 106 -3.78 6.25 -3.26
C ASN A 106 -2.49 6.08 -4.06
N ARG A 107 -1.67 5.07 -3.76
CA ARG A 107 -0.44 4.81 -4.51
C ARG A 107 -0.75 4.16 -5.87
N LYS A 108 -0.63 4.97 -6.93
CA LYS A 108 -0.81 4.56 -8.32
C LYS A 108 0.42 4.92 -9.13
N ARG A 109 0.92 3.98 -9.95
CA ARG A 109 2.00 4.19 -10.89
C ARG A 109 1.45 4.51 -12.27
N THR A 110 1.94 5.57 -12.89
CA THR A 110 1.44 5.99 -14.20
C THR A 110 2.31 5.45 -15.32
N TYR A 111 1.71 4.73 -16.26
CA TYR A 111 2.35 4.23 -17.47
C TYR A 111 1.88 5.02 -18.69
N ARG A 112 2.78 5.22 -19.66
CA ARG A 112 2.48 5.91 -20.93
C ARG A 112 2.50 4.88 -22.06
N LEU A 113 1.45 4.83 -22.86
CA LEU A 113 1.27 3.89 -23.97
C LEU A 113 1.53 4.62 -25.29
N PHE A 114 2.74 4.46 -25.82
CA PHE A 114 3.18 5.17 -27.02
C PHE A 114 2.66 4.58 -28.33
N GLU A 115 2.33 3.29 -28.35
CA GLU A 115 1.94 2.56 -29.57
C GLU A 115 0.42 2.39 -29.74
N ALA A 116 -0.37 2.83 -28.76
CA ALA A 116 -1.82 2.69 -28.81
C ALA A 116 -2.44 3.77 -29.74
N PRO A 117 -3.24 3.39 -30.75
CA PRO A 117 -3.88 4.36 -31.65
C PRO A 117 -4.79 5.31 -30.86
N ILE A 118 -4.72 6.60 -31.19
CA ILE A 118 -5.39 7.68 -30.44
C ILE A 118 -6.91 7.67 -30.64
N ASP A 119 -7.37 7.06 -31.74
CA ASP A 119 -8.78 6.96 -32.10
C ASP A 119 -9.49 5.86 -31.30
N ASN A 120 -8.78 4.79 -30.92
CA ASN A 120 -9.33 3.71 -30.12
C ASN A 120 -9.03 3.96 -28.65
N ALA A 121 -10.00 4.55 -27.93
CA ALA A 121 -9.88 4.73 -26.50
C ALA A 121 -9.78 3.36 -25.79
N PRO A 122 -8.73 3.11 -24.98
CA PRO A 122 -8.66 1.89 -24.20
C PRO A 122 -9.84 1.85 -23.22
N ALA A 123 -10.49 0.69 -23.10
CA ALA A 123 -11.73 0.50 -22.35
C ALA A 123 -11.59 0.60 -20.81
N THR A 124 -10.55 1.27 -20.29
CA THR A 124 -10.27 1.38 -18.85
C THR A 124 -10.62 2.79 -18.34
N PRO A 125 -11.31 2.90 -17.19
CA PRO A 125 -11.71 4.20 -16.63
C PRO A 125 -10.51 5.03 -16.13
N SER A 126 -9.34 4.40 -15.96
CA SER A 126 -8.09 5.05 -15.54
C SER A 126 -7.27 5.63 -16.71
N ALA A 127 -7.74 5.49 -17.95
CA ALA A 127 -7.05 6.00 -19.12
C ALA A 127 -7.30 7.50 -19.32
N GLN A 128 -6.22 8.28 -19.37
CA GLN A 128 -6.26 9.72 -19.60
C GLN A 128 -5.32 10.10 -20.75
N ARG A 129 -5.73 11.03 -21.62
CA ARG A 129 -4.86 11.57 -22.68
C ARG A 129 -3.90 12.59 -22.09
N VAL A 130 -2.60 12.43 -22.34
CA VAL A 130 -1.54 13.33 -21.84
C VAL A 130 -0.50 13.59 -22.92
N LYS A 131 -0.05 14.84 -23.04
CA LYS A 131 0.97 15.25 -24.02
C LYS A 131 2.35 14.66 -23.69
N VAL A 132 3.08 14.21 -24.71
CA VAL A 132 4.42 13.56 -24.58
C VAL A 132 5.44 14.45 -23.86
N ALA A 133 5.45 15.75 -24.17
CA ALA A 133 6.38 16.73 -23.60
C ALA A 133 6.06 17.13 -22.14
N SER A 134 5.08 16.51 -21.49
CA SER A 134 4.85 16.69 -20.06
C SER A 134 5.99 16.02 -19.28
N SER A 135 6.76 16.78 -18.49
CA SER A 135 7.77 16.24 -17.56
C SER A 135 7.19 15.09 -16.71
N PRO A 136 7.99 14.13 -16.23
CA PRO A 136 7.50 13.07 -15.34
C PRO A 136 6.88 13.71 -14.09
N ARG A 137 5.55 13.80 -14.06
CA ARG A 137 4.81 14.54 -13.03
C ARG A 137 4.74 13.69 -11.77
N SER A 138 5.61 13.99 -10.80
CA SER A 138 5.62 13.37 -9.47
C SER A 138 4.21 13.40 -8.85
N SER A 139 3.82 12.28 -8.26
CA SER A 139 2.51 12.02 -7.65
C SER A 139 2.37 12.76 -6.32
N SER A 140 2.24 14.09 -6.36
CA SER A 140 1.99 14.89 -5.15
C SER A 140 0.49 14.92 -4.80
N PRO A 141 0.11 14.71 -3.52
CA PRO A 141 -1.28 14.77 -3.06
C PRO A 141 -1.95 16.14 -3.26
N LEU A 142 -1.17 17.22 -3.37
CA LEU A 142 -1.69 18.57 -3.71
C LEU A 142 -2.32 18.63 -5.11
N ARG A 143 -2.08 17.62 -5.95
CA ARG A 143 -2.68 17.52 -7.29
C ARG A 143 -4.14 17.06 -7.26
N LEU A 144 -4.60 16.36 -6.21
CA LEU A 144 -6.03 16.04 -6.07
C LEU A 144 -6.85 17.33 -6.00
N ILE A 145 -6.32 18.35 -5.31
CA ILE A 145 -6.94 19.66 -5.17
C ILE A 145 -6.83 20.45 -6.49
N SER A 146 -5.67 20.42 -7.15
CA SER A 146 -5.49 21.15 -8.40
C SER A 146 -6.23 20.54 -9.59
N ASN A 147 -6.41 19.22 -9.66
CA ASN A 147 -7.20 18.57 -10.72
C ASN A 147 -8.69 18.90 -10.59
N VAL A 148 -9.23 19.05 -9.37
CA VAL A 148 -10.62 19.49 -9.16
C VAL A 148 -10.78 20.96 -9.58
N LEU A 149 -9.80 21.83 -9.31
CA LEU A 149 -9.81 23.22 -9.80
C LEU A 149 -9.54 23.33 -11.32
N SER A 150 -8.72 22.45 -11.88
CA SER A 150 -8.31 22.48 -13.29
C SER A 150 -9.24 21.67 -14.20
N SER A 151 -10.24 20.99 -13.64
CA SER A 151 -11.30 20.25 -14.33
C SER A 151 -12.09 21.11 -15.34
N GLY A 152 -11.94 22.44 -15.28
CA GLY A 152 -12.51 23.39 -16.25
C GLY A 152 -11.53 23.96 -17.27
N SER A 153 -10.26 23.57 -17.28
CA SER A 153 -9.26 24.20 -18.16
C SER A 153 -9.37 23.68 -19.61
N ALA A 154 -9.41 24.63 -20.55
CA ALA A 154 -9.64 24.49 -22.00
C ALA A 154 -8.69 23.55 -22.76
N GLU A 155 -7.70 22.95 -22.09
CA GLU A 155 -6.66 22.12 -22.67
C GLU A 155 -7.11 20.67 -22.99
N SER A 156 -8.23 20.21 -22.41
CA SER A 156 -8.87 18.93 -22.78
C SER A 156 -9.68 19.00 -24.09
N ARG A 157 -9.92 20.21 -24.62
CA ARG A 157 -10.76 20.49 -25.78
C ARG A 157 -9.97 20.80 -27.06
N SER A 158 -8.63 20.79 -27.02
CA SER A 158 -7.81 21.05 -28.21
C SER A 158 -7.83 19.87 -29.18
N HIS A 159 -7.85 20.14 -30.49
CA HIS A 159 -7.85 19.12 -31.53
C HIS A 159 -6.74 18.06 -31.34
N PRO A 160 -7.09 16.76 -31.43
CA PRO A 160 -6.14 15.67 -31.22
C PRO A 160 -5.04 15.69 -32.27
N ARG A 161 -3.77 15.62 -31.83
CA ARG A 161 -2.62 15.53 -32.73
C ARG A 161 -1.84 14.24 -32.48
N PRO A 162 -1.68 13.36 -33.50
CA PRO A 162 -1.06 12.06 -33.33
C PRO A 162 0.36 12.08 -32.76
N GLU A 163 1.10 13.12 -33.11
CA GLU A 163 2.52 13.28 -32.74
C GLU A 163 2.73 13.84 -31.33
N ARG A 164 1.68 14.34 -30.67
CA ARG A 164 1.79 15.05 -29.38
C ARG A 164 1.06 14.38 -28.24
N ASP A 165 0.01 13.60 -28.51
CA ASP A 165 -0.87 13.04 -27.48
C ASP A 165 -0.62 11.54 -27.28
N VAL A 166 -0.43 11.14 -26.03
CA VAL A 166 -0.21 9.73 -25.64
C VAL A 166 -1.19 9.35 -24.54
N TRP A 167 -1.61 8.09 -24.54
CA TRP A 167 -2.45 7.56 -23.48
C TRP A 167 -1.62 7.32 -22.21
N GLN A 168 -2.10 7.80 -21.08
CA GLN A 168 -1.53 7.54 -19.75
C GLN A 168 -2.54 6.70 -18.95
N ILE A 169 -2.07 5.63 -18.31
CA ILE A 169 -2.89 4.78 -17.45
C ILE A 169 -2.30 4.77 -16.04
N GLY A 170 -3.14 5.05 -15.03
CA GLY A 170 -2.79 4.88 -13.63
C GLY A 170 -3.04 3.45 -13.17
N VAL A 171 -1.99 2.65 -13.06
CA VAL A 171 -2.05 1.28 -12.54
C VAL A 171 -1.85 1.34 -11.03
N TRP A 172 -2.67 0.61 -10.29
CA TRP A 172 -2.51 0.48 -8.85
C TRP A 172 -1.28 -0.39 -8.57
N ASP A 173 -0.29 0.17 -7.87
CA ASP A 173 1.00 -0.49 -7.58
C ASP A 173 1.31 -0.33 -6.08
N PRO A 174 0.54 -1.04 -5.22
CA PRO A 174 0.70 -0.95 -3.78
C PRO A 174 2.01 -1.60 -3.34
N HIS A 175 2.71 -0.95 -2.41
CA HIS A 175 3.91 -1.52 -1.82
C HIS A 175 3.54 -2.77 -1.01
N PRO A 176 4.30 -3.88 -1.11
CA PRO A 176 3.78 -5.17 -0.71
C PRO A 176 3.73 -5.31 0.83
N LEU A 177 4.60 -4.60 1.55
CA LEU A 177 4.48 -4.35 3.00
C LEU A 177 3.20 -3.62 3.40
N ALA A 178 2.81 -2.58 2.65
CA ALA A 178 1.63 -1.79 2.98
C ALA A 178 0.36 -2.66 2.89
N ILE A 179 0.30 -3.55 1.89
CA ILE A 179 -0.77 -4.55 1.74
C ILE A 179 -0.76 -5.52 2.92
N ARG A 180 0.40 -6.06 3.31
CA ARG A 180 0.48 -6.98 4.45
C ARG A 180 0.07 -6.32 5.75
N LEU A 181 0.59 -5.14 6.04
CA LEU A 181 0.20 -4.34 7.19
C LEU A 181 -1.30 -4.05 7.18
N PHE A 182 -1.88 -3.76 6.02
CA PHE A 182 -3.32 -3.58 5.89
C PHE A 182 -4.11 -4.88 6.16
N CYS A 183 -3.61 -6.03 5.72
CA CYS A 183 -4.26 -7.33 5.98
C CYS A 183 -4.17 -7.73 7.46
N LEU A 184 -3.03 -7.49 8.11
CA LEU A 184 -2.80 -7.87 9.51
C LEU A 184 -3.35 -6.83 10.50
N PHE A 185 -3.37 -5.56 10.14
CA PHE A 185 -3.80 -4.45 10.98
C PHE A 185 -4.62 -3.43 10.18
N SER A 186 -5.74 -3.91 9.63
CA SER A 186 -6.75 -3.08 8.98
C SER A 186 -7.45 -2.14 9.98
N PRO A 187 -7.91 -0.94 9.56
CA PRO A 187 -8.88 -0.13 10.33
C PRO A 187 -10.11 -0.93 10.78
N GLY A 188 -10.48 -2.00 10.08
CA GLY A 188 -11.53 -2.92 10.51
C GLY A 188 -11.22 -3.62 11.84
N HIS A 189 -9.98 -4.03 12.10
CA HIS A 189 -9.57 -4.60 13.39
C HIS A 189 -9.66 -3.57 14.50
N VAL A 190 -9.25 -2.32 14.23
CA VAL A 190 -9.39 -1.20 15.17
C VAL A 190 -10.86 -0.97 15.53
N LEU A 191 -11.76 -1.02 14.55
CA LEU A 191 -13.20 -0.88 14.77
C LEU A 191 -13.76 -2.04 15.61
N VAL A 192 -13.37 -3.28 15.33
CA VAL A 192 -13.72 -4.46 16.15
C VAL A 192 -13.24 -4.24 17.59
N TYR A 193 -11.99 -3.82 17.79
CA TYR A 193 -11.48 -3.55 19.13
C TYR A 193 -12.15 -2.35 19.80
N TRP A 194 -12.57 -1.33 19.06
CA TRP A 194 -13.32 -0.20 19.61
C TRP A 194 -14.75 -0.56 20.02
N LEU A 195 -15.41 -1.43 19.25
CA LEU A 195 -16.80 -1.82 19.48
C LEU A 195 -16.93 -2.84 20.62
N PHE A 196 -16.01 -3.80 20.70
CA PHE A 196 -16.08 -4.87 21.69
C PHE A 196 -15.20 -4.63 22.93
N LEU A 197 -14.25 -3.69 22.90
CA LEU A 197 -13.51 -3.24 24.08
C LEU A 197 -13.68 -1.72 24.27
N PRO A 198 -13.98 -1.23 25.48
CA PRO A 198 -13.91 -1.92 26.77
C PRO A 198 -15.22 -2.64 27.08
N THR A 199 -15.14 -3.86 27.61
CA THR A 199 -16.32 -4.56 28.12
C THR A 199 -17.00 -3.69 29.18
N ALA A 200 -18.32 -3.52 29.05
CA ALA A 200 -19.07 -2.75 30.00
C ALA A 200 -19.01 -3.47 31.36
N PRO A 201 -18.86 -2.76 32.49
CA PRO A 201 -18.87 -3.40 33.81
C PRO A 201 -20.21 -4.10 34.12
N SER A 202 -21.27 -3.81 33.34
CA SER A 202 -22.58 -4.45 33.40
C SER A 202 -22.67 -5.77 32.62
N ASP A 203 -21.62 -6.18 31.91
CA ASP A 203 -21.66 -7.41 31.11
C ASP A 203 -21.55 -8.65 32.02
N PRO A 204 -22.54 -9.56 32.01
CA PRO A 204 -22.55 -10.74 32.88
C PRO A 204 -21.52 -11.80 32.46
N ARG A 205 -20.88 -11.68 31.28
CA ARG A 205 -19.93 -12.66 30.72
C ARG A 205 -18.77 -11.98 29.96
N PRO A 206 -17.85 -11.28 30.65
CA PRO A 206 -16.74 -10.56 30.01
C PRO A 206 -15.78 -11.49 29.25
N SER A 207 -15.65 -12.75 29.64
CA SER A 207 -14.82 -13.75 28.96
C SER A 207 -15.31 -14.06 27.54
N MET A 208 -16.64 -14.17 27.35
CA MET A 208 -17.21 -14.46 26.05
C MET A 208 -16.94 -13.33 25.06
N THR A 209 -17.08 -12.07 25.48
CA THR A 209 -16.82 -10.91 24.62
C THR A 209 -15.36 -10.85 24.15
N ILE A 210 -14.40 -11.18 25.03
CA ILE A 210 -12.99 -11.23 24.65
C ILE A 210 -12.75 -12.35 23.63
N VAL A 211 -13.31 -13.54 23.86
CA VAL A 211 -13.18 -14.68 22.93
C VAL A 211 -13.81 -14.36 21.57
N THR A 212 -15.01 -13.75 21.53
CA THR A 212 -15.64 -13.36 20.27
C THR A 212 -14.85 -12.28 19.55
N THR A 213 -14.22 -11.35 20.28
CA THR A 213 -13.38 -10.30 19.68
C THR A 213 -12.14 -10.91 19.03
N ILE A 214 -11.44 -11.81 19.73
CA ILE A 214 -10.26 -12.50 19.19
C ILE A 214 -10.68 -13.32 17.96
N PHE A 215 -11.79 -14.04 18.03
CA PHE A 215 -12.32 -14.82 16.91
C PHE A 215 -12.67 -13.95 15.70
N LEU A 216 -13.33 -12.81 15.90
CA LEU A 216 -13.64 -11.87 14.82
C LEU A 216 -12.38 -11.26 14.21
N ALA A 217 -11.39 -10.89 15.03
CA ALA A 217 -10.12 -10.35 14.56
C ALA A 217 -9.33 -11.38 13.73
N THR A 218 -9.25 -12.63 14.18
CA THR A 218 -8.56 -13.69 13.43
C THR A 218 -9.29 -14.02 12.13
N LEU A 219 -10.63 -14.10 12.15
CA LEU A 219 -11.43 -14.31 10.95
C LEU A 219 -11.21 -13.20 9.92
N PHE A 220 -11.20 -11.93 10.35
CA PHE A 220 -10.99 -10.80 9.46
C PHE A 220 -9.59 -10.79 8.84
N THR A 221 -8.56 -11.11 9.63
CA THR A 221 -7.19 -11.29 9.11
C THR A 221 -7.10 -12.41 8.06
N VAL A 222 -7.71 -13.57 8.32
CA VAL A 222 -7.72 -14.71 7.38
C VAL A 222 -8.46 -14.34 6.10
N GLN A 223 -9.61 -13.69 6.20
CA GLN A 223 -10.39 -13.26 5.05
C GLN A 223 -9.62 -12.27 4.16
N LEU A 224 -8.98 -11.26 4.75
CA LEU A 224 -8.18 -10.29 3.99
C LEU A 224 -6.93 -10.91 3.38
N SER A 225 -6.24 -11.79 4.10
CA SER A 225 -5.03 -12.47 3.62
C SER A 225 -5.33 -13.40 2.44
N THR A 226 -6.40 -14.19 2.54
CA THR A 226 -6.83 -15.08 1.45
C THR A 226 -7.22 -14.27 0.21
N LEU A 227 -8.05 -13.25 0.38
CA LEU A 227 -8.43 -12.34 -0.71
C LEU A 227 -7.22 -11.70 -1.40
N SER A 228 -6.27 -11.18 -0.61
CA SER A 228 -5.04 -10.57 -1.11
C SER A 228 -4.19 -11.57 -1.92
N SER A 229 -4.06 -12.80 -1.42
CA SER A 229 -3.31 -13.85 -2.11
C SER A 229 -3.96 -14.26 -3.44
N SER A 230 -5.29 -14.43 -3.46
CA SER A 230 -6.04 -14.76 -4.67
C SER A 230 -5.95 -13.67 -5.73
N PHE A 231 -6.06 -12.39 -5.37
CA PHE A 231 -5.90 -11.29 -6.33
C PHE A 231 -4.48 -11.18 -6.88
N THR A 232 -3.47 -11.37 -6.02
CA THR A 232 -2.07 -11.38 -6.46
C THR A 232 -1.82 -12.54 -7.43
N GLN A 233 -2.38 -13.71 -7.15
CA GLN A 233 -2.28 -14.87 -8.03
C GLN A 233 -3.02 -14.62 -9.36
N GLN A 234 -4.26 -14.14 -9.32
CA GLN A 234 -5.03 -13.80 -10.52
C GLN A 234 -4.28 -12.82 -11.43
N SER A 235 -3.62 -11.81 -10.86
CA SER A 235 -2.82 -10.85 -11.64
C SER A 235 -1.63 -11.52 -12.33
N LYS A 236 -0.94 -12.44 -11.65
CA LYS A 236 0.17 -13.21 -12.21
C LYS A 236 -0.29 -14.15 -13.32
N ASP A 237 -1.41 -14.84 -13.08
CA ASP A 237 -1.99 -15.79 -14.04
C ASP A 237 -2.50 -15.07 -15.29
N SER A 238 -3.17 -13.92 -15.12
CA SER A 238 -3.59 -13.08 -16.24
C SER A 238 -2.40 -12.58 -17.07
N MET A 239 -1.33 -12.11 -16.43
CA MET A 239 -0.10 -11.71 -17.12
C MET A 239 0.54 -12.86 -17.90
N LEU A 240 0.59 -14.06 -17.30
CA LEU A 240 1.11 -15.26 -17.95
C LEU A 240 0.28 -15.63 -19.19
N ILE A 241 -1.05 -15.61 -19.07
CA ILE A 241 -1.97 -15.88 -20.18
C ILE A 241 -1.76 -14.85 -21.30
N HIS A 242 -1.72 -13.55 -20.98
CA HIS A 242 -1.48 -12.52 -21.99
C HIS A 242 -0.14 -12.65 -22.68
N LYS A 243 0.91 -13.04 -21.94
CA LYS A 243 2.23 -13.33 -22.49
C LYS A 243 2.20 -14.51 -23.46
N GLU A 244 1.54 -15.60 -23.10
CA GLU A 244 1.47 -16.78 -23.97
C GLU A 244 0.63 -16.50 -25.23
N VAL A 245 -0.49 -15.81 -25.08
CA VAL A 245 -1.32 -15.39 -26.21
C VAL A 245 -0.52 -14.50 -27.17
N LEU A 246 0.26 -13.53 -26.67
CA LEU A 246 1.11 -12.70 -27.51
C LEU A 246 2.22 -13.50 -28.20
N ASN A 247 2.81 -14.48 -27.50
CA ASN A 247 3.81 -15.39 -28.07
C ASN A 247 3.23 -16.24 -29.21
N GLU A 248 2.00 -16.74 -29.08
CA GLU A 248 1.31 -17.46 -30.17
C GLU A 248 1.06 -16.56 -31.39
N TYR A 249 0.67 -15.30 -31.17
CA TYR A 249 0.49 -14.32 -32.25
C TYR A 249 1.81 -14.01 -32.98
N ASP A 250 2.91 -13.86 -32.25
CA ASP A 250 4.23 -13.55 -32.84
C ASP A 250 4.75 -14.71 -33.70
N ILE A 251 4.63 -15.95 -33.20
CA ILE A 251 4.99 -17.16 -33.94
C ILE A 251 4.16 -17.31 -35.23
N ASN A 252 2.86 -16.99 -35.18
CA ASN A 252 1.99 -17.09 -36.35
C ASN A 252 2.21 -15.96 -37.38
N SER A 253 2.75 -14.82 -36.95
CA SER A 253 2.96 -13.65 -37.81
C SER A 253 4.32 -13.63 -38.50
N THR A 254 5.24 -14.53 -38.13
CA THR A 254 6.56 -14.64 -38.77
C THR A 254 6.48 -15.47 -40.08
N PRO A 255 6.96 -14.96 -41.23
CA PRO A 255 7.00 -15.72 -42.49
C PRO A 255 7.86 -16.99 -42.36
N PRO A 256 7.54 -18.09 -43.08
CA PRO A 256 8.10 -19.42 -42.88
C PRO A 256 9.58 -19.61 -43.34
N THR A 257 10.46 -18.64 -43.14
CA THR A 257 11.85 -18.74 -43.57
C THR A 257 12.81 -18.07 -42.57
N ARG A 258 13.07 -18.74 -41.43
CA ARG A 258 14.41 -18.79 -40.76
C ARG A 258 14.52 -19.54 -39.42
N THR A 259 13.45 -20.01 -38.77
CA THR A 259 13.54 -20.56 -37.39
C THR A 259 13.13 -22.04 -37.24
N SER A 260 12.99 -22.79 -38.33
CA SER A 260 12.44 -24.15 -38.30
C SER A 260 13.36 -25.27 -37.80
N LEU A 261 14.46 -24.98 -37.08
CA LEU A 261 15.36 -26.03 -36.57
C LEU A 261 15.39 -26.18 -35.03
N ILE A 262 14.62 -25.40 -34.27
CA ILE A 262 14.56 -25.56 -32.81
C ILE A 262 13.11 -25.42 -32.31
N LYS A 263 12.26 -26.44 -32.51
CA LYS A 263 11.17 -26.71 -31.56
C LYS A 263 10.56 -28.12 -31.71
N THR A 264 11.30 -29.13 -31.28
CA THR A 264 10.66 -30.36 -30.76
C THR A 264 10.22 -30.10 -29.32
N ARG A 265 8.92 -30.30 -29.05
CA ARG A 265 8.23 -30.32 -27.75
C ARG A 265 8.05 -28.98 -27.00
N SER A 266 6.88 -28.37 -27.19
CA SER A 266 5.97 -27.90 -26.11
C SER A 266 4.75 -27.17 -26.69
N THR A 267 3.93 -27.85 -27.48
CA THR A 267 2.59 -27.36 -27.82
C THR A 267 1.65 -27.63 -26.65
N THR A 268 1.72 -26.81 -25.60
CA THR A 268 0.74 -26.86 -24.51
C THR A 268 -0.56 -26.23 -25.02
N LYS A 269 -1.38 -27.03 -25.70
CA LYS A 269 -2.70 -26.65 -26.18
C LYS A 269 -3.61 -26.44 -24.96
N TRP A 270 -3.85 -25.18 -24.58
CA TRP A 270 -4.71 -24.86 -23.44
C TRP A 270 -6.17 -25.14 -23.79
N ARG A 271 -6.74 -26.20 -23.18
CA ARG A 271 -8.16 -26.50 -23.24
C ARG A 271 -8.82 -25.91 -22.00
N ARG A 272 -9.73 -24.95 -22.18
CA ARG A 272 -10.59 -24.44 -21.10
C ARG A 272 -11.52 -25.57 -20.67
N THR A 273 -11.10 -26.35 -19.68
CA THR A 273 -11.97 -27.35 -19.05
C THR A 273 -12.96 -26.60 -18.18
N HIS A 274 -14.12 -26.26 -18.73
CA HIS A 274 -15.29 -25.98 -17.91
C HIS A 274 -15.61 -27.26 -17.12
N ARG A 275 -15.34 -27.28 -15.82
CA ARG A 275 -16.09 -28.15 -14.90
C ARG A 275 -17.18 -27.30 -14.27
N LEU A 276 -18.41 -27.78 -14.45
CA LEU A 276 -19.62 -27.36 -13.76
C LEU A 276 -19.44 -27.43 -12.24
#